data_AF-A0A1H7HN25-F1
#
_entry.id   AF-A0A1H7HN25-F1
#
_cell.length_a   1.000
_cell.length_b   1.000
_cell.length_c   1.000
_cell.angle_alpha   90.00
_cell.angle_beta   90.00
_cell.angle_gamma   90.00
#
_symmetry.space_group_name_H-M   'P 1'
#
loop_
_entity.id
_entity.type
_entity.pdbx_description
1 polymer ?
#
loop_
_entity_poly.entity_id
_entity_poly.type
_entity_poly.pdbx_seq_one_letter_code
_entity_poly.pdbx_strand_id
1 'polypeptide(L)'
;MKTQQINFWGPRSASYWLTALVAVGIILLGLRFMLVPNAGADGFGIPLQDTKEAIAYGWIKGIRDIYAGIVVLIFLLLRQPRATAFAFGSAIIIPISDCLTVLAVNGARDVTHLLIHGITALYMIVTTIFLFKAASKN
;
A
#
# COMPACT_ATOMS: atom_id res chain seq x y z
N MET A 1 -12.36 -16.76 -35.92
CA MET A 1 -12.93 -15.58 -35.24
C MET A 1 -12.51 -15.64 -33.78
N LYS A 2 -11.53 -14.83 -33.33
CA LYS A 2 -11.13 -14.79 -31.91
C LYS A 2 -12.19 -13.99 -31.15
N THR A 3 -13.00 -14.67 -30.34
CA THR A 3 -13.92 -14.03 -29.41
C THR A 3 -13.11 -13.15 -28.46
N GLN A 4 -13.26 -11.83 -28.59
CA GLN A 4 -12.75 -10.86 -27.61
C GLN A 4 -13.39 -11.20 -26.27
N GLN A 5 -12.61 -11.74 -25.33
CA GLN A 5 -13.07 -11.95 -23.97
C GLN A 5 -13.33 -10.57 -23.35
N ILE A 6 -14.59 -10.24 -23.12
CA ILE A 6 -14.97 -8.99 -22.46
C ILE A 6 -14.57 -9.10 -20.98
N ASN A 7 -13.58 -8.30 -20.59
CA ASN A 7 -13.06 -8.22 -19.21
C ASN A 7 -14.16 -7.84 -18.21
N PHE A 8 -14.46 -8.71 -17.25
CA PHE A 8 -15.44 -8.44 -16.19
C PHE A 8 -14.84 -7.90 -14.87
N TRP A 9 -13.52 -7.94 -14.69
CA TRP A 9 -12.91 -7.42 -13.45
C TRP A 9 -13.15 -5.91 -13.31
N GLY A 10 -13.58 -5.46 -12.13
CA GLY A 10 -14.04 -4.09 -11.88
C GLY A 10 -14.86 -3.99 -10.59
N PRO A 11 -15.73 -2.97 -10.44
CA PRO A 11 -16.43 -2.68 -9.18
C PRO A 11 -17.34 -3.78 -8.60
N ARG A 12 -17.64 -4.84 -9.37
CA ARG A 12 -18.38 -6.02 -8.88
C ARG A 12 -17.47 -7.06 -8.21
N SER A 13 -16.16 -6.88 -8.27
CA SER A 13 -15.18 -7.82 -7.73
C SER A 13 -14.71 -7.38 -6.34
N ALA A 14 -14.62 -8.33 -5.41
CA ALA A 14 -14.04 -8.06 -4.09
C ALA A 14 -12.58 -7.57 -4.22
N SER A 15 -11.76 -8.18 -5.08
CA SER A 15 -10.35 -7.77 -5.22
C SER A 15 -10.18 -6.35 -5.76
N TYR A 16 -11.18 -5.81 -6.48
CA TYR A 16 -11.18 -4.41 -6.90
C TYR A 16 -11.25 -3.48 -5.68
N TRP A 17 -12.25 -3.68 -4.81
CA TRP A 17 -12.42 -2.85 -3.62
C TRP A 17 -11.33 -3.07 -2.58
N LEU A 18 -10.87 -4.32 -2.41
CA LEU A 18 -9.78 -4.63 -1.48
C LEU A 18 -8.49 -3.90 -1.87
N THR A 19 -8.21 -3.83 -3.18
CA THR A 19 -7.05 -3.09 -3.73
C THR A 19 -7.24 -1.59 -3.60
N ALA A 20 -8.43 -1.09 -3.96
CA ALA A 20 -8.75 0.34 -3.87
C ALA A 20 -8.63 0.87 -2.44
N LEU A 21 -9.06 0.10 -1.44
CA LEU A 21 -8.93 0.44 -0.03
C LEU A 21 -7.48 0.76 0.35
N VAL A 22 -6.55 -0.12 -0.03
CA VAL A 22 -5.12 0.06 0.29
C VAL A 22 -4.50 1.18 -0.54
N ALA A 23 -4.81 1.26 -1.84
CA ALA A 23 -4.26 2.28 -2.71
C ALA A 23 -4.69 3.70 -2.30
N VAL A 24 -5.95 3.88 -1.91
CA VAL A 24 -6.43 5.15 -1.34
C VAL A 24 -5.87 5.37 0.06
N GLY A 25 -5.85 4.32 0.90
CA GLY A 25 -5.31 4.41 2.26
C GLY A 25 -3.86 4.89 2.30
N ILE A 26 -3.00 4.36 1.43
CA ILE A 26 -1.58 4.76 1.38
C ILE A 26 -1.39 6.19 0.85
N ILE A 27 -2.27 6.67 -0.04
CA ILE A 27 -2.29 8.08 -0.45
C ILE A 27 -2.64 8.98 0.74
N LEU A 28 -3.66 8.62 1.53
CA LEU A 28 -4.06 9.40 2.71
C LEU A 28 -2.96 9.41 3.77
N LEU A 29 -2.28 8.29 3.98
CA LEU A 29 -1.11 8.20 4.86
C LEU A 29 0.03 9.09 4.34
N GLY A 30 0.33 9.04 3.05
CA GLY A 30 1.35 9.89 2.44
C GLY A 30 1.03 11.38 2.56
N LEU A 31 -0.23 11.78 2.35
CA LEU A 31 -0.70 13.15 2.59
C LEU A 31 -0.53 13.55 4.05
N ARG A 32 -0.81 12.67 5.01
CA ARG A 32 -0.58 12.93 6.43
C ARG A 32 0.90 13.19 6.72
N PHE A 33 1.80 12.44 6.10
CA PHE A 33 3.25 12.67 6.17
C PHE A 33 3.71 13.99 5.54
N MET A 34 2.96 14.53 4.55
CA MET A 34 3.27 15.84 3.96
C MET A 34 2.72 17.00 4.80
N LEU A 35 1.49 16.87 5.30
CA LEU A 35 0.76 17.96 5.95
C LEU A 35 1.04 18.04 7.45
N VAL A 36 1.14 16.89 8.13
CA VAL A 36 1.37 16.79 9.59
C VAL A 36 2.38 15.67 9.87
N PRO A 37 3.67 15.87 9.53
CA PRO A 37 4.68 14.80 9.51
C PRO A 37 4.84 14.07 10.84
N ASN A 38 4.85 14.80 11.97
CA ASN A 38 4.95 14.20 13.31
C ASN A 38 3.81 13.22 13.58
N ALA A 39 2.57 13.62 13.29
CA ALA A 39 1.41 12.73 13.45
C ALA A 39 1.45 11.53 12.50
N GLY A 40 2.02 11.67 11.29
CA GLY A 40 2.25 10.55 10.38
C GLY A 40 3.28 9.56 10.93
N ALA A 41 4.38 10.09 11.47
CA ALA A 41 5.48 9.33 12.05
C ALA A 41 5.08 8.58 13.32
N ASP A 42 4.30 9.23 14.20
CA ASP A 42 3.72 8.59 15.37
C ASP A 42 2.83 7.40 14.98
N GLY A 43 2.00 7.57 13.95
CA GLY A 43 1.15 6.49 13.45
C GLY A 43 1.92 5.36 12.75
N PHE A 44 3.11 5.65 12.22
CA PHE A 44 4.02 4.64 11.69
C PHE A 44 4.71 3.83 12.81
N GLY A 45 4.86 4.44 13.98
CA GLY A 45 5.52 3.86 15.16
C GLY A 45 6.93 4.39 15.39
N ILE A 46 7.42 5.33 14.59
CA ILE A 46 8.76 5.92 14.78
C ILE A 46 8.61 7.45 14.79
N PRO A 47 8.52 8.06 15.98
CA PRO A 47 8.38 9.51 16.09
C PRO A 47 9.56 10.24 15.44
N LEU A 48 9.25 11.33 14.74
CA LEU A 48 10.28 12.25 14.23
C LEU A 48 10.76 13.16 15.35
N GLN A 49 12.03 13.52 15.29
CA GLN A 49 12.53 14.66 16.08
C GLN A 49 12.02 15.96 15.47
N ASP A 50 11.87 17.00 16.28
CA ASP A 50 11.49 18.35 15.81
C ASP A 50 12.70 19.07 15.17
N THR A 51 13.30 18.45 14.16
CA THR A 51 14.38 19.00 13.32
C THR A 51 13.92 19.12 11.87
N LYS A 52 14.49 20.07 11.13
CA LYS A 52 14.11 20.30 9.73
C LYS A 52 14.43 19.08 8.86
N GLU A 53 15.52 18.39 9.17
CA GLU A 53 15.99 17.20 8.49
C GLU A 53 15.02 16.03 8.69
N ALA A 54 14.58 15.78 9.93
CA ALA A 54 13.61 14.74 10.25
C ALA A 54 12.26 14.98 9.55
N ILE A 55 11.78 16.23 9.57
CA ILE A 55 10.57 16.63 8.85
C ILE A 55 10.71 16.42 7.33
N ALA A 56 11.87 16.74 6.75
CA ALA A 56 12.13 16.51 5.33
C ALA A 56 12.10 15.02 4.96
N TYR A 57 12.60 14.13 5.82
CA TYR A 57 12.46 12.67 5.63
C TYR A 57 10.99 12.24 5.68
N GLY A 58 10.18 12.85 6.55
CA GLY A 58 8.73 12.68 6.56
C GLY A 58 8.10 13.01 5.20
N TRP A 59 8.45 14.13 4.58
CA TRP A 59 7.97 14.50 3.25
C TRP A 59 8.42 13.54 2.15
N ILE A 60 9.68 13.09 2.20
CA ILE A 60 10.23 12.10 1.25
C ILE A 60 9.45 10.79 1.34
N LYS A 61 9.12 10.33 2.55
CA LYS A 61 8.24 9.17 2.72
C LYS A 61 6.85 9.46 2.16
N GLY A 62 6.27 10.60 2.53
CA GLY A 62 4.91 10.97 2.14
C GLY A 62 4.66 10.92 0.63
N ILE A 63 5.56 11.50 -0.17
CA ILE A 63 5.41 11.48 -1.63
C ILE A 63 5.57 10.09 -2.24
N ARG A 64 6.40 9.22 -1.65
CA ARG A 64 6.56 7.81 -2.10
C ARG A 64 5.29 7.00 -1.86
N ASP A 65 4.65 7.21 -0.71
CA ASP A 65 3.38 6.55 -0.37
C ASP A 65 2.26 7.01 -1.32
N ILE A 66 2.17 8.31 -1.61
CA ILE A 66 1.23 8.87 -2.61
C ILE A 66 1.49 8.26 -3.99
N TYR A 67 2.74 8.26 -4.45
CA TYR A 67 3.12 7.71 -5.75
C TYR A 67 2.74 6.23 -5.87
N ALA A 68 3.05 5.41 -4.86
CA ALA A 68 2.72 3.98 -4.86
C ALA A 68 1.21 3.75 -5.01
N GLY A 69 0.38 4.49 -4.27
CA GLY A 69 -1.07 4.41 -4.40
C GLY A 69 -1.57 4.84 -5.78
N ILE A 70 -1.03 5.94 -6.34
CA ILE A 70 -1.41 6.41 -7.68
C ILE A 70 -1.11 5.35 -8.76
N VAL A 71 0.07 4.74 -8.73
CA VAL A 71 0.45 3.69 -9.70
C VAL A 71 -0.54 2.52 -9.68
N VAL A 72 -0.92 2.06 -8.49
CA VAL A 72 -1.92 1.00 -8.34
C VAL A 72 -3.30 1.45 -8.85
N LEU A 73 -3.74 2.67 -8.49
CA LEU A 73 -5.03 3.21 -8.91
C LEU A 73 -5.14 3.35 -10.42
N ILE A 74 -4.07 3.74 -11.11
CA ILE A 74 -4.07 3.84 -12.59
C ILE A 74 -4.45 2.50 -13.20
N PHE A 75 -3.75 1.41 -12.85
CA PHE A 75 -4.05 0.09 -13.41
C PHE A 75 -5.42 -0.45 -12.99
N LEU A 76 -5.83 -0.15 -11.76
CA LEU A 76 -7.14 -0.53 -11.22
C LEU A 76 -8.28 0.15 -11.98
N LEU A 77 -8.19 1.47 -12.21
CA LEU A 77 -9.19 2.26 -12.93
C LEU A 77 -9.23 1.93 -14.43
N LEU A 78 -8.08 1.60 -15.02
CA LEU A 78 -7.99 1.06 -16.37
C LEU A 78 -8.48 -0.39 -16.48
N ARG A 79 -8.89 -1.01 -15.35
CA ARG A 79 -9.43 -2.37 -15.27
C ARG A 79 -8.48 -3.41 -15.85
N GLN A 80 -7.19 -3.25 -15.58
CA GLN A 80 -6.13 -4.17 -15.99
C GLN A 80 -5.71 -5.05 -14.81
N PRO A 81 -6.40 -6.17 -14.53
CA PRO A 81 -6.17 -6.95 -13.30
C PRO A 81 -4.76 -7.54 -13.22
N ARG A 82 -4.16 -7.93 -14.36
CA ARG A 82 -2.78 -8.47 -14.36
C ARG A 82 -1.75 -7.40 -14.01
N ALA A 83 -1.86 -6.21 -14.61
CA ALA A 83 -0.98 -5.09 -14.29
C ALA A 83 -1.19 -4.61 -12.84
N THR A 84 -2.46 -4.57 -12.39
CA THR A 84 -2.81 -4.26 -11.00
C THR A 84 -2.19 -5.28 -10.04
N ALA A 85 -2.25 -6.58 -10.36
CA ALA A 85 -1.66 -7.64 -9.54
C ALA A 85 -0.15 -7.47 -9.38
N PHE A 86 0.56 -7.15 -10.47
CA PHE A 86 2.00 -6.91 -10.41
C PHE A 86 2.35 -5.64 -9.65
N ALA A 87 1.67 -4.52 -9.91
CA ALA A 87 1.92 -3.25 -9.23
C ALA A 87 1.60 -3.33 -7.73
N PHE A 88 0.46 -3.92 -7.37
CA PHE A 88 0.04 -4.07 -5.99
C PHE A 88 0.85 -5.13 -5.24
N GLY A 89 1.14 -6.26 -5.90
CA GLY A 89 1.93 -7.34 -5.34
C GLY A 89 3.39 -6.96 -5.12
N SER A 90 4.02 -6.21 -6.04
CA SER A 90 5.39 -5.73 -5.82
C SER A 90 5.46 -4.73 -4.68
N ALA A 91 4.42 -3.93 -4.45
CA ALA A 91 4.35 -2.97 -3.35
C ALA A 91 4.31 -3.61 -1.95
N ILE A 92 4.09 -4.94 -1.82
CA ILE A 92 4.12 -5.66 -0.55
C ILE A 92 5.48 -5.52 0.17
N ILE A 93 6.56 -5.29 -0.57
CA ILE A 93 7.89 -5.06 0.02
C ILE A 93 7.89 -3.86 0.98
N ILE A 94 7.00 -2.88 0.77
CA ILE A 94 6.91 -1.66 1.56
C ILE A 94 6.46 -2.00 3.00
N PRO A 95 5.26 -2.53 3.26
CA PRO A 95 4.84 -2.85 4.63
C PRO A 95 5.69 -3.95 5.29
N ILE A 96 6.32 -4.84 4.52
CA ILE A 96 7.31 -5.78 5.08
C ILE A 96 8.52 -5.00 5.61
N SER A 97 9.07 -4.10 4.80
CA SER A 97 10.18 -3.25 5.22
C SER A 97 9.80 -2.40 6.42
N ASP A 98 8.61 -1.79 6.41
CA ASP A 98 8.11 -0.94 7.50
C ASP A 98 8.01 -1.74 8.82
N CYS A 99 7.48 -2.96 8.77
CA CYS A 99 7.43 -3.86 9.92
C CYS A 99 8.82 -4.19 10.47
N LEU A 100 9.77 -4.49 9.58
CA LEU A 100 11.16 -4.76 9.97
C LEU A 100 11.85 -3.51 10.54
N THR A 101 11.55 -2.32 10.02
CA THR A 101 12.07 -1.06 10.53
C THR A 101 11.55 -0.78 11.94
N VAL A 102 10.24 -0.96 12.19
CA VAL A 102 9.66 -0.85 13.53
C VAL A 102 10.29 -1.87 14.47
N LEU A 103 10.46 -3.13 14.04
CA LEU A 103 11.11 -4.17 14.84
C LEU A 103 12.55 -3.80 15.21
N ALA A 104 13.31 -3.25 14.26
CA ALA A 104 14.70 -2.87 14.47
C ALA A 104 14.86 -1.68 15.41
N VAL A 105 13.95 -0.70 15.36
CA VAL A 105 14.04 0.53 16.16
C VAL A 105 13.40 0.37 17.54
N ASN A 106 12.22 -0.27 17.62
CA ASN A 106 11.43 -0.35 18.86
C ASN A 106 11.51 -1.73 19.53
N GLY A 107 11.92 -2.76 18.80
CA GLY A 107 11.95 -4.15 19.28
C GLY A 107 10.58 -4.83 19.26
N ALA A 108 10.57 -6.13 19.59
CA ALA A 108 9.38 -6.99 19.49
C ALA A 108 8.24 -6.66 20.48
N ARG A 109 8.49 -5.74 21.43
CA ARG A 109 7.47 -5.33 22.42
C ARG A 109 6.49 -4.32 21.86
N ASP A 110 6.81 -3.63 20.77
CA ASP A 110 5.89 -2.72 20.09
C ASP A 110 4.91 -3.47 19.19
N VAL A 111 4.07 -4.31 19.81
CA VAL A 111 3.15 -5.21 19.11
C VAL A 111 2.16 -4.44 18.25
N THR A 112 1.71 -3.27 18.69
CA THR A 112 0.71 -2.47 17.96
C THR A 112 1.22 -2.06 16.59
N HIS A 113 2.40 -1.44 16.49
CA HIS A 113 2.92 -0.98 15.20
C HIS A 113 3.40 -2.15 14.33
N LEU A 114 3.95 -3.21 14.94
CA LEU A 114 4.27 -4.44 14.21
C LEU A 114 3.03 -5.07 13.57
N LEU A 115 1.89 -5.10 14.27
CA LEU A 115 0.64 -5.63 13.74
C LEU A 115 0.07 -4.75 12.63
N ILE A 116 0.16 -3.42 12.74
CA ILE A 116 -0.32 -2.51 11.68
C ILE A 116 0.38 -2.85 10.35
N HIS A 117 1.71 -2.95 10.35
CA HIS A 117 2.48 -3.25 9.14
C HIS A 117 2.36 -4.71 8.71
N GLY A 118 2.46 -5.65 9.64
CA GLY A 118 2.38 -7.09 9.36
C GLY A 118 1.02 -7.52 8.82
N ILE A 119 -0.08 -7.03 9.39
CA ILE A 119 -1.44 -7.31 8.91
C ILE A 119 -1.65 -6.65 7.55
N THR A 120 -1.12 -5.44 7.32
CA THR A 120 -1.18 -4.80 5.99
C THR A 120 -0.46 -5.64 4.94
N ALA A 121 0.75 -6.12 5.22
CA ALA A 121 1.47 -7.01 4.32
C ALA A 121 0.68 -8.30 4.02
N LEU A 122 0.14 -8.96 5.07
CA LEU A 122 -0.68 -10.16 4.90
C LEU A 122 -1.94 -9.91 4.07
N TYR A 123 -2.65 -8.82 4.35
CA TYR A 123 -3.82 -8.39 3.59
C TYR A 123 -3.48 -8.19 2.12
N MET A 124 -2.35 -7.53 1.82
CA MET A 124 -1.91 -7.29 0.46
C MET A 124 -1.52 -8.59 -0.26
N ILE A 125 -0.89 -9.55 0.42
CA ILE A 125 -0.59 -10.88 -0.13
C ILE A 125 -1.89 -11.59 -0.55
N VAL A 126 -2.87 -11.67 0.36
CA VAL A 126 -4.17 -12.33 0.08
C VAL A 126 -4.89 -11.65 -1.08
N THR A 127 -4.92 -10.31 -1.08
CA THR A 127 -5.54 -9.53 -2.15
C THR A 127 -4.84 -9.75 -3.50
N THR A 128 -3.50 -9.84 -3.51
CA THR A 128 -2.70 -10.13 -4.71
C THR A 128 -3.03 -11.50 -5.30
N ILE A 129 -3.21 -12.52 -4.46
CA ILE A 129 -3.65 -13.86 -4.90
C ILE A 129 -5.01 -13.77 -5.60
N PHE A 130 -5.96 -12.98 -5.06
CA PHE A 130 -7.25 -12.76 -5.71
C PHE A 130 -7.15 -11.96 -7.01
N LEU A 131 -6.24 -10.99 -7.10
CA LEU A 131 -5.97 -10.25 -8.34
C LEU A 131 -5.43 -11.18 -9.44
N PHE A 132 -4.47 -12.06 -9.13
CA PHE A 132 -3.96 -13.03 -10.11
C PHE A 132 -5.01 -14.06 -10.53
N LYS A 133 -5.86 -14.52 -9.60
CA LYS A 133 -7.02 -15.36 -9.93
C LYS A 133 -8.01 -14.67 -10.86
N ALA A 134 -8.24 -13.37 -10.67
CA ALA A 134 -9.07 -12.58 -11.58
C ALA A 134 -8.39 -12.37 -12.94
N ALA A 135 -7.08 -12.13 -12.96
CA ALA A 135 -6.30 -11.93 -14.18
C ALA A 135 -6.16 -13.20 -15.03
N SER A 136 -6.12 -14.38 -14.42
CA SER A 136 -6.02 -15.68 -15.12
C SER A 136 -7.33 -16.13 -15.77
N LYS A 137 -8.45 -15.48 -15.44
CA LYS A 137 -9.75 -15.72 -16.09
C LYS A 137 -9.94 -14.86 -17.36
N ASN A 138 -8.92 -14.08 -17.72
CA ASN A 138 -8.83 -13.25 -18.92
C ASN A 138 -7.83 -13.83 -19.91
#